data_AF-A0A812NV68-F1
#
_entry.id   AF-A0A812NV68-F1
#
_cell.length_a   1.000
_cell.length_b   1.000
_cell.length_c   1.000
_cell.angle_alpha   90.00
_cell.angle_beta   90.00
_cell.angle_gamma   90.00
#
_symmetry.space_group_name_H-M   'P 1'
#
loop_
_entity.id
_entity.type
_entity.pdbx_description
1 polymer ?
#
loop_
_entity_poly.entity_id
_entity_poly.type
_entity_poly.pdbx_seq_one_letter_code
_entity_poly.pdbx_strand_id
1 'polypeptide(L)'
;MQDDRETAKQRLQRLIRDFAHDAVGTGLAVEVSTEESSEDSFQGTLRLDRRLSQVEIWRPGEGASSTLTLPFNQVKSVAKVEIADFDISEAKDVDASSLTIESHQKPTIRLNFDSVMSRDRAYTCLRIFHMSIDQPVAAG
;
A
#
# COMPACT_ATOMS: atom_id res chain seq x y z
N MET A 1 -17.51 23.86 12.89
CA MET A 1 -17.01 23.83 11.50
C MET A 1 -15.50 24.02 11.40
N GLN A 2 -14.87 24.97 12.12
CA GLN A 2 -13.40 25.12 12.11
C GLN A 2 -12.69 24.07 12.99
N ASP A 3 -13.25 23.76 14.17
CA ASP A 3 -12.79 22.68 15.06
C ASP A 3 -12.82 21.29 14.42
N ASP A 4 -13.85 20.99 13.62
CA ASP A 4 -14.01 19.68 12.97
C ASP A 4 -12.88 19.40 11.98
N ARG A 5 -12.45 20.44 11.26
CA ARG A 5 -11.37 20.37 10.27
C ARG A 5 -10.00 20.22 10.94
N GLU A 6 -9.77 20.92 12.05
CA GLU A 6 -8.53 20.79 12.82
C GLU A 6 -8.41 19.39 13.44
N THR A 7 -9.52 18.87 13.96
CA THR A 7 -9.61 17.51 14.51
C THR A 7 -9.36 16.45 13.43
N ALA A 8 -9.95 16.60 12.24
CA ALA A 8 -9.74 15.69 11.12
C ALA A 8 -8.26 15.67 10.66
N LYS A 9 -7.62 16.84 10.58
CA LYS A 9 -6.20 16.95 10.24
C LYS A 9 -5.31 16.24 11.27
N GLN A 10 -5.55 16.45 12.56
CA GLN A 10 -4.78 15.78 13.62
C GLN A 10 -4.95 14.26 13.58
N ARG A 11 -6.17 13.77 13.34
CA ARG A 11 -6.44 12.33 13.15
C ARG A 11 -5.66 11.75 11.98
N LEU A 12 -5.65 12.44 10.84
CA LEU A 12 -4.89 12.01 9.68
C LEU A 12 -3.38 11.99 9.95
N GLN A 13 -2.84 13.02 10.59
CA GLN A 13 -1.42 13.09 10.95
C GLN A 13 -1.01 11.96 11.91
N ARG A 14 -1.87 11.63 12.88
CA ARG A 14 -1.65 10.50 13.78
C ARG A 14 -1.66 9.18 13.00
N LEU A 15 -2.67 8.97 12.14
CA LEU A 15 -2.78 7.78 11.29
C LEU A 15 -1.53 7.56 10.43
N ILE A 16 -1.02 8.61 9.77
CA ILE A 16 0.18 8.55 8.94
C ILE A 16 1.41 8.20 9.79
N ARG A 17 1.56 8.84 10.95
CA ARG A 17 2.69 8.60 11.85
C ARG A 17 2.71 7.16 12.35
N ASP A 18 1.58 6.68 12.83
CA ASP A 18 1.45 5.33 13.36
C ASP A 18 1.72 4.31 12.24
N PHE A 19 1.18 4.55 11.04
CA PHE A 19 1.43 3.68 9.90
C PHE A 19 2.91 3.68 9.48
N ALA A 20 3.55 4.84 9.40
CA ALA A 20 4.97 4.93 9.09
C ALA A 20 5.81 4.21 10.15
N HIS A 21 5.46 4.34 11.43
CA HIS A 21 6.13 3.62 12.51
C HIS A 21 6.04 2.10 12.34
N ASP A 22 4.84 1.58 12.08
CA ASP A 22 4.62 0.15 11.86
C ASP A 22 5.35 -0.34 10.61
N ALA A 23 5.20 0.37 9.48
CA ALA A 23 5.76 -0.02 8.18
C ALA A 23 7.29 0.06 8.12
N VAL A 24 7.91 1.04 8.78
CA VAL A 24 9.39 1.13 8.86
C VAL A 24 9.96 0.17 9.91
N GLY A 25 9.22 -0.04 11.01
CA GLY A 25 9.60 -0.90 12.12
C GLY A 25 9.52 -2.38 11.77
N THR A 26 8.45 -3.03 12.23
CA THR A 26 8.21 -4.47 12.06
C THR A 26 7.68 -4.83 10.68
N GLY A 27 7.07 -3.86 9.99
CA GLY A 27 6.32 -4.08 8.77
C GLY A 27 4.89 -4.59 9.04
N LEU A 28 4.14 -4.72 7.95
CA LEU A 28 2.74 -5.14 7.93
C LEU A 28 2.65 -6.50 7.22
N ALA A 29 2.06 -7.49 7.88
CA ALA A 29 1.79 -8.78 7.24
C ALA A 29 0.74 -8.61 6.16
N VAL A 30 1.06 -9.08 4.95
CA VAL A 30 0.18 -9.03 3.77
C VAL A 30 0.37 -10.29 2.96
N GLU A 31 -0.65 -10.74 2.27
CA GLU A 31 -0.48 -11.69 1.18
C GLU A 31 -0.22 -10.91 -0.11
N VAL A 32 0.78 -11.32 -0.87
CA VAL A 32 1.24 -10.62 -2.08
C VAL A 32 1.10 -11.53 -3.27
N SER A 33 0.50 -11.00 -4.33
CA SER A 33 0.48 -11.63 -5.65
C SER A 33 0.94 -10.64 -6.71
N THR A 34 1.55 -11.16 -7.77
CA THR A 34 1.99 -10.37 -8.91
C THR A 34 1.21 -10.77 -10.15
N GLU A 35 0.90 -9.82 -11.03
CA GLU A 35 0.13 -10.09 -12.26
C GLU A 35 0.79 -11.15 -13.17
N GLU A 36 2.11 -11.32 -13.08
CA GLU A 36 2.85 -12.33 -13.86
C GLU A 36 2.68 -13.76 -13.32
N SER A 37 2.12 -13.92 -12.12
CA SER A 37 1.95 -15.20 -11.45
C SER A 37 0.68 -15.17 -10.60
N SER A 38 -0.47 -15.13 -11.28
CA SER A 38 -1.80 -15.12 -10.63
C SER A 38 -2.07 -16.33 -9.73
N GLU A 39 -1.29 -17.41 -9.86
CA GLU A 39 -1.38 -18.63 -9.04
C GLU A 39 -0.36 -18.68 -7.88
N ASP A 40 0.59 -17.75 -7.82
CA ASP A 40 1.67 -17.74 -6.83
C ASP A 40 1.50 -16.53 -5.89
N SER A 41 0.50 -16.60 -5.01
CA SER A 41 0.43 -15.69 -3.87
C SER A 41 1.35 -16.19 -2.76
N PHE A 42 2.04 -15.28 -2.10
CA PHE A 42 2.89 -15.60 -0.96
C PHE A 42 2.58 -14.67 0.21
N GLN A 43 2.66 -15.19 1.43
CA GLN A 43 2.65 -14.33 2.61
C GLN A 43 3.95 -13.53 2.62
N GLY A 44 3.86 -12.22 2.84
CA GLY A 44 4.99 -11.31 2.86
C GLY A 44 4.83 -10.25 3.94
N THR A 45 5.88 -9.45 4.11
CA THR A 45 5.86 -8.28 5.00
C THR A 45 6.04 -7.03 4.16
N LEU A 46 5.01 -6.17 4.12
CA LEU A 46 5.05 -4.84 3.56
C LEU A 46 5.82 -3.91 4.50
N ARG A 47 6.86 -3.29 3.99
CA ARG A 47 7.68 -2.32 4.69
C ARG A 47 7.85 -1.05 3.87
N LEU A 48 8.21 0.02 4.57
CA LEU A 48 8.69 1.26 3.97
C LEU A 48 10.11 1.52 4.44
N ASP A 49 10.91 2.13 3.57
CA ASP A 49 12.22 2.61 3.99
C ASP A 49 12.10 3.80 4.96
N ARG A 50 13.19 4.12 5.67
CA ARG A 50 13.20 5.21 6.66
C ARG A 50 12.86 6.58 6.07
N ARG A 51 13.03 6.77 4.76
CA ARG A 51 12.72 8.02 4.06
C ARG A 51 11.31 8.03 3.47
N LEU A 52 10.54 6.95 3.62
CA LEU A 52 9.18 6.81 3.08
C LEU A 52 9.14 7.07 1.56
N SER A 53 10.21 6.67 0.88
CA SER A 53 10.49 6.90 -0.53
C SER A 53 10.28 5.65 -1.39
N GLN A 54 10.26 4.46 -0.78
CA GLN A 54 10.03 3.20 -1.47
C GLN A 54 9.24 2.21 -0.60
N VAL A 55 8.52 1.33 -1.29
CA VAL A 55 7.83 0.17 -0.75
C VAL A 55 8.75 -1.04 -0.86
N GLU A 56 8.83 -1.85 0.19
CA GLU A 56 9.62 -3.07 0.25
C GLU A 56 8.71 -4.25 0.65
N ILE A 57 8.69 -5.31 -0.14
CA ILE A 57 7.98 -6.54 0.17
C ILE A 57 9.01 -7.62 0.50
N TRP A 58 8.98 -8.08 1.75
CA TRP A 58 9.88 -9.12 2.24
C TRP A 58 9.19 -10.48 2.21
N ARG A 59 9.82 -11.47 1.60
CA ARG A 59 9.35 -12.86 1.60
C ARG A 59 9.83 -13.61 2.86
N PRO A 60 8.98 -14.42 3.50
CA PRO A 60 9.37 -15.29 4.60
C PRO A 60 10.15 -16.49 4.06
N GLY A 61 11.20 -16.90 4.77
CA GLY A 61 11.92 -18.15 4.50
C GLY A 61 13.08 -18.06 3.51
N GLU A 62 13.08 -17.08 2.61
CA GLU A 62 14.29 -16.69 1.88
C GLU A 62 15.02 -15.63 2.71
N GLY A 63 16.34 -15.73 2.85
CA GLY A 63 17.13 -14.72 3.57
C GLY A 63 16.94 -13.30 2.99
N ALA A 64 17.63 -12.30 3.55
CA ALA A 64 17.51 -10.87 3.19
C ALA A 64 17.73 -10.49 1.70
N SER A 65 17.84 -11.47 0.79
CA SER A 65 18.03 -11.31 -0.65
C SER A 65 16.75 -11.36 -1.50
N SER A 66 15.59 -11.81 -0.97
CA SER A 66 14.34 -11.91 -1.75
C SER A 66 13.34 -10.81 -1.35
N THR A 67 13.77 -9.56 -1.50
CA THR A 67 12.94 -8.36 -1.27
C THR A 67 12.56 -7.72 -2.59
N LEU A 68 11.25 -7.53 -2.82
CA LEU A 68 10.77 -6.74 -3.94
C LEU A 68 10.70 -5.27 -3.50
N THR A 69 11.48 -4.42 -4.16
CA THR A 69 11.57 -3.00 -3.83
C THR A 69 10.94 -2.17 -4.94
N LEU A 70 10.03 -1.28 -4.58
CA LEU A 70 9.32 -0.40 -5.49
C LEU A 70 9.41 1.05 -5.01
N PRO A 71 10.31 1.86 -5.58
CA PRO A 71 10.37 3.30 -5.36
C PRO A 71 9.06 4.00 -5.73
N PHE A 72 8.60 4.94 -4.91
CA PHE A 72 7.35 5.66 -5.19
C PHE A 72 7.40 6.49 -6.48
N ASN A 73 8.58 6.95 -6.90
CA ASN A 73 8.71 7.63 -8.21
C ASN A 73 8.53 6.69 -9.41
N GLN A 74 8.51 5.37 -9.18
CA GLN A 74 8.18 4.36 -10.18
C GLN A 74 6.77 3.80 -9.99
N VAL A 75 6.05 4.21 -8.94
CA VAL A 75 4.64 3.88 -8.77
C VAL A 75 3.85 4.75 -9.74
N LYS A 76 3.07 4.11 -10.60
CA LYS A 76 2.15 4.78 -11.53
C LYS A 76 0.83 5.09 -10.82
N SER A 77 0.32 4.12 -10.08
CA SER A 77 -0.96 4.27 -9.38
C SER A 77 -1.03 3.35 -8.16
N VAL A 78 -1.87 3.76 -7.20
CA VAL A 78 -2.26 2.96 -6.04
C VAL A 78 -3.79 2.94 -6.06
N ALA A 79 -4.37 1.76 -6.22
CA ALA A 79 -5.80 1.58 -6.45
C ALA A 79 -6.37 0.51 -5.51
N LYS A 80 -7.59 0.74 -5.01
CA LYS A 80 -8.38 -0.30 -4.36
C LYS A 80 -9.12 -1.07 -5.45
N VAL A 81 -9.35 -2.36 -5.24
CA VAL A 81 -10.30 -3.08 -6.12
C VAL A 81 -11.69 -2.51 -5.82
N GLU A 82 -12.20 -1.73 -6.76
CA GLU A 82 -13.60 -1.32 -6.75
C GLU A 82 -14.39 -2.52 -7.23
N ILE A 83 -15.16 -3.12 -6.31
CA ILE A 83 -16.17 -4.10 -6.69
C ILE A 83 -17.22 -3.28 -7.46
N ALA A 84 -17.07 -3.21 -8.78
CA ALA A 84 -18.12 -2.72 -9.65
C ALA A 84 -19.38 -3.54 -9.37
N ASP A 85 -20.53 -2.87 -9.38
CA ASP A 85 -21.91 -3.36 -9.18
C ASP A 85 -22.31 -4.51 -10.13
N PHE A 86 -21.53 -5.58 -10.20
CA PHE A 86 -21.68 -6.72 -11.09
C PHE A 86 -21.77 -8.01 -10.27
N ASP A 87 -22.98 -8.57 -10.28
CA ASP A 87 -23.36 -9.91 -9.83
C ASP A 87 -22.85 -10.35 -8.44
N ILE A 88 -23.67 -10.04 -7.44
CA ILE A 88 -23.59 -10.47 -6.04
C ILE A 88 -23.90 -11.97 -5.94
N SER A 89 -23.08 -12.84 -6.51
CA SER A 89 -23.22 -14.28 -6.27
C SER A 89 -21.93 -15.02 -5.96
N GLU A 90 -20.74 -14.57 -6.39
CA GLU A 90 -19.50 -15.33 -6.11
C GLU A 90 -18.21 -14.50 -5.90
N ALA A 91 -18.29 -13.16 -5.80
CA ALA A 91 -17.12 -12.35 -5.45
C ALA A 91 -16.76 -12.56 -3.97
N LYS A 92 -15.81 -13.48 -3.73
CA LYS A 92 -15.30 -13.83 -2.41
C LYS A 92 -14.83 -12.56 -1.66
N ASP A 93 -15.17 -12.49 -0.38
CA ASP A 93 -14.77 -11.47 0.62
C ASP A 93 -13.28 -11.05 0.53
N VAL A 94 -12.43 -11.94 0.02
CA VAL A 94 -10.99 -11.77 -0.22
C VAL A 94 -10.66 -10.53 -1.05
N ASP A 95 -11.45 -10.19 -2.08
CA ASP A 95 -11.14 -9.04 -2.94
C ASP A 95 -11.42 -7.70 -2.24
N ALA A 96 -12.30 -7.67 -1.24
CA ALA A 96 -12.64 -6.45 -0.51
C ALA A 96 -11.47 -5.95 0.35
N SER A 97 -10.50 -6.79 0.71
CA SER A 97 -9.32 -6.37 1.49
C SER A 97 -8.06 -6.18 0.65
N SER A 98 -8.21 -6.07 -0.68
CA SER A 98 -7.08 -5.99 -1.61
C SER A 98 -6.72 -4.55 -2.04
N LEU A 99 -5.43 -4.33 -2.29
CA LEU A 99 -4.85 -3.10 -2.79
C LEU A 99 -3.88 -3.40 -3.93
N THR A 100 -3.99 -2.69 -5.04
CA THR A 100 -3.09 -2.82 -6.19
C THR A 100 -2.14 -1.62 -6.25
N ILE A 101 -0.85 -1.91 -6.41
CA ILE A 101 0.21 -0.95 -6.71
C ILE A 101 0.69 -1.22 -8.13
N GLU A 102 0.33 -0.32 -9.04
CA GLU A 102 0.82 -0.35 -10.41
C GLU A 102 2.13 0.42 -10.49
N SER A 103 3.13 -0.18 -11.11
CA SER A 103 4.39 0.49 -11.40
C SER A 103 4.50 0.83 -12.89
N HIS A 104 5.29 1.86 -13.22
CA HIS A 104 5.73 2.15 -14.58
C HIS A 104 6.56 1.01 -15.19
N GLN A 105 7.18 0.19 -14.35
CA GLN A 105 7.94 -0.99 -14.74
C GLN A 105 7.26 -2.21 -14.10
N LYS A 106 7.05 -3.30 -14.86
CA LYS A 106 6.51 -4.54 -14.27
C LYS A 106 7.41 -5.00 -13.10
N PRO A 107 6.86 -5.63 -12.04
CA PRO A 107 5.50 -6.17 -11.95
C PRO A 107 4.47 -5.24 -11.28
N THR A 108 3.19 -5.42 -11.63
CA THR A 108 2.05 -4.94 -10.83
C THR A 108 1.90 -5.80 -9.58
N ILE A 109 1.81 -5.17 -8.42
CA ILE A 109 1.73 -5.85 -7.12
C ILE A 109 0.31 -5.74 -6.59
N ARG A 110 -0.27 -6.86 -6.17
CA ARG A 110 -1.50 -6.89 -5.40
C ARG A 110 -1.18 -7.30 -3.96
N LEU A 111 -1.70 -6.54 -3.00
CA LEU A 111 -1.56 -6.75 -1.57
C LEU A 111 -2.92 -7.06 -0.97
N ASN A 112 -3.08 -8.23 -0.38
CA ASN A 112 -4.26 -8.63 0.35
C ASN A 112 -3.99 -8.44 1.85
N PHE A 113 -4.84 -7.65 2.50
CA PHE A 113 -4.77 -7.37 3.93
C PHE A 113 -5.72 -8.29 4.70
N ASP A 114 -5.46 -8.41 6.00
CA ASP A 114 -6.31 -9.13 6.95
C ASP A 114 -7.69 -8.50 7.12
N SER A 115 -7.82 -7.20 6.84
CA SER A 115 -9.06 -6.46 6.95
C SER A 115 -9.14 -5.27 6.00
N VAL A 116 -10.38 -4.89 5.68
CA VAL A 116 -10.73 -3.68 4.93
C VAL A 116 -10.16 -2.42 5.61
N MET A 117 -10.13 -2.39 6.94
CA MET A 117 -9.58 -1.26 7.71
C MET A 117 -8.06 -1.14 7.54
N SER A 118 -7.33 -2.26 7.59
CA SER A 118 -5.89 -2.31 7.32
C SER A 118 -5.58 -1.85 5.89
N ARG A 119 -6.35 -2.34 4.91
CA ARG A 119 -6.28 -1.92 3.51
C ARG A 119 -6.50 -0.40 3.35
N ASP A 120 -7.56 0.16 3.94
CA ASP A 120 -7.87 1.59 3.81
C ASP A 120 -6.82 2.48 4.48
N ARG A 121 -6.28 2.03 5.62
CA ARG A 121 -5.16 2.69 6.29
C ARG A 121 -3.93 2.71 5.38
N ALA A 122 -3.57 1.55 4.82
CA ALA A 122 -2.45 1.43 3.89
C ALA A 122 -2.65 2.25 2.62
N TYR A 123 -3.82 2.18 1.99
CA TYR A 123 -4.20 2.97 0.81
C TYR A 123 -3.99 4.47 1.06
N THR A 124 -4.57 4.97 2.16
CA THR A 124 -4.50 6.38 2.52
C THR A 124 -3.05 6.83 2.70
N CYS A 125 -2.26 6.07 3.46
CA CYS A 125 -0.85 6.40 3.70
C CYS A 125 0.00 6.32 2.42
N LEU A 126 -0.10 5.23 1.67
CA LEU A 126 0.67 5.04 0.43
C LEU A 126 0.34 6.11 -0.61
N ARG A 127 -0.93 6.51 -0.75
CA ARG A 127 -1.33 7.64 -1.61
C ARG A 127 -0.68 8.95 -1.17
N ILE A 128 -0.66 9.24 0.13
CA ILE A 128 -0.03 10.45 0.66
C ILE A 128 1.47 10.45 0.40
N PHE A 129 2.16 9.33 0.63
CA PHE A 129 3.59 9.22 0.36
C PHE A 129 3.90 9.37 -1.13
N HIS A 130 3.15 8.69 -1.99
CA HIS A 130 3.25 8.82 -3.44
C HIS A 130 3.06 10.27 -3.90
N MET A 131 2.00 10.96 -3.44
CA MET A 131 1.75 12.37 -3.77
C MET A 131 2.79 13.34 -3.21
N SER A 132 3.45 12.98 -2.10
CA SER A 132 4.49 13.83 -1.49
C SER A 132 5.79 13.83 -2.31
N ILE A 133 5.98 12.83 -3.17
CA ILE A 133 7.17 12.67 -4.02
C ILE A 133 6.93 13.24 -5.41
N ASP A 134 5.67 13.23 -5.88
CA ASP A 134 5.25 13.82 -7.15
C ASP A 134 5.16 15.35 -7.12
N GLN A 135 5.55 16.03 -6.03
CA GLN A 135 5.55 17.49 -6.02
C GLN A 135 6.55 18.01 -7.07
N PRO A 136 6.08 18.73 -8.12
CA PRO A 136 7.00 19.47 -8.96
C PRO A 136 7.67 20.49 -8.04
N VAL A 137 8.99 20.42 -7.93
CA VAL A 137 9.79 21.49 -7.33
C VAL A 137 9.35 22.77 -8.03
N ALA A 138 8.64 23.63 -7.30
CA ALA A 138 8.27 24.94 -7.82
C ALA A 138 9.59 25.63 -8.23
N ALA A 139 9.80 25.76 -9.54
CA ALA A 139 10.91 26.50 -10.08
C ALA A 139 10.83 27.93 -9.51
N GLY A 140 11.88 28.32 -8.80
CA GLY A 140 12.04 29.66 -8.23
C GLY A 140 12.27 30.72 -9.29
#